data_AF-A0A814YYQ8-F1
#
_entry.id   AF-A0A814YYQ8-F1
#
_cell.length_a   1.000
_cell.length_b   1.000
_cell.length_c   1.000
_cell.angle_alpha   90.00
_cell.angle_beta   90.00
_cell.angle_gamma   90.00
#
_symmetry.space_group_name_H-M   'P 1'
#
loop_
_entity.id
_entity.type
_entity.pdbx_description
1 polymer ?
#
loop_
_entity_poly.entity_id
_entity_poly.type
_entity_poly.pdbx_seq_one_letter_code
_entity_poly.pdbx_strand_id
1 'polypeptide(L)'
;LERRHETVLELTDYFVNRDDFLEYRKAVFEPRPKKFGPADKDTQRPIISITERYDRNLTLSANDDVRELLYAIKENKFIITYHRDSHHITPSTRTFCKPASWNDKAFTIQWNEDLQDTYQADEEFKQMSKRDLYYKMIKLIEQEEEVIKRVRKAEDETRDLQSRRQQEELSSDLEISVYDIDRNDKSKIYRKLLQQKADEEKRKKEIHDVDYLAPFLAAIGNPVRINVQQAQQLRVAAQRDFKDRSIRKANLMQARFESEIQELISKQQWYQKHQIGMSKEDELEYQRLCQEAQFRLHILEERLKRHKELATEKYMQLENKLNDDSRLKEPYTIR
;
A
#
# COMPACT_ATOMS: atom_id res chain seq x y z
N LEU A 1 20.47 -25.07 -13.05
CA LEU A 1 19.09 -25.02 -13.58
C LEU A 1 19.14 -24.05 -14.74
N GLU A 2 18.76 -24.48 -15.94
CA GLU A 2 18.75 -23.62 -17.13
C GLU A 2 17.36 -23.04 -17.36
N ARG A 3 16.32 -23.89 -17.33
CA ARG A 3 14.94 -23.48 -17.58
C ARG A 3 13.96 -24.28 -16.71
N ARG A 4 12.90 -23.63 -16.26
CA ARG A 4 11.74 -24.25 -15.62
C ARG A 4 10.49 -23.98 -16.45
N HIS A 5 9.68 -25.00 -16.66
CA HIS A 5 8.39 -24.93 -17.34
C HIS A 5 7.30 -25.48 -16.41
N GLU A 6 6.35 -24.64 -16.03
CA GLU A 6 5.21 -25.03 -15.19
C GLU A 6 3.90 -24.91 -15.96
N THR A 7 3.06 -25.94 -15.86
CA THR A 7 1.66 -25.92 -16.25
C THR A 7 0.78 -26.27 -15.05
N VAL A 8 -0.54 -26.30 -15.25
CA VAL A 8 -1.50 -26.65 -14.18
C VAL A 8 -1.20 -28.04 -13.58
N LEU A 9 -0.74 -28.99 -14.41
CA LEU A 9 -0.57 -30.39 -14.03
C LEU A 9 0.88 -30.87 -14.08
N GLU A 10 1.82 -30.07 -14.56
CA GLU A 10 3.21 -30.50 -14.74
C GLU A 10 4.19 -29.41 -14.32
N LEU A 11 5.35 -29.82 -13.80
CA LEU A 11 6.49 -28.95 -13.53
C LEU A 11 7.75 -29.63 -14.06
N THR A 12 8.45 -29.00 -14.98
CA THR A 12 9.66 -29.55 -15.61
C THR A 12 10.84 -28.61 -15.44
N ASP A 13 11.90 -29.10 -14.82
CA ASP A 13 13.20 -28.42 -14.65
C ASP A 13 14.22 -29.02 -15.61
N TYR A 14 14.83 -28.18 -16.44
CA TYR A 14 15.91 -28.54 -17.36
C TYR A 14 17.25 -28.08 -16.79
N PHE A 15 18.24 -28.95 -16.86
CA PHE A 15 19.56 -28.72 -16.32
C PHE A 15 20.63 -28.92 -17.39
N VAL A 16 21.72 -28.19 -17.26
CA VAL A 16 22.89 -28.26 -18.14
C VAL A 16 24.13 -28.25 -17.26
N ASN A 17 25.17 -28.96 -17.66
CA ASN A 17 26.47 -29.04 -16.98
C ASN A 17 26.39 -29.44 -15.51
N ARG A 18 25.61 -30.49 -15.20
CA ARG A 18 25.58 -31.06 -13.85
C ARG A 18 26.55 -32.24 -13.75
N ASP A 19 27.25 -32.32 -12.62
CA ASP A 19 28.21 -33.40 -12.33
C ASP A 19 27.54 -34.78 -12.22
N ASP A 20 26.25 -34.82 -11.86
CA ASP A 20 25.45 -36.04 -11.77
C ASP A 20 24.72 -36.39 -13.08
N PHE A 21 25.04 -35.71 -14.19
CA PHE A 21 24.47 -35.95 -15.52
C PHE A 21 22.93 -35.79 -15.61
N LEU A 22 22.27 -35.19 -14.61
CA LEU A 22 20.83 -34.98 -14.67
C LEU A 22 20.49 -33.97 -15.78
N GLU A 23 19.73 -34.40 -16.79
CA GLU A 23 19.27 -33.64 -17.96
C GLU A 23 18.00 -32.85 -17.61
N TYR A 24 16.97 -33.54 -17.12
CA TYR A 24 15.76 -32.89 -16.65
C TYR A 24 15.08 -33.65 -15.51
N ARG A 25 14.24 -32.93 -14.77
CA ARG A 25 13.28 -33.48 -13.81
C ARG A 25 11.89 -33.01 -14.17
N LYS A 26 10.95 -33.94 -14.32
CA LYS A 26 9.53 -33.67 -14.60
C LYS A 26 8.68 -34.21 -13.46
N ALA A 27 7.90 -33.37 -12.81
CA ALA A 27 6.86 -33.77 -11.87
C ALA A 27 5.48 -33.65 -12.54
N VAL A 28 4.63 -34.65 -12.33
CA VAL A 28 3.24 -34.67 -12.78
C VAL A 28 2.34 -34.66 -11.55
N PHE A 29 1.33 -33.80 -11.56
CA PHE A 29 0.44 -33.56 -10.45
C PHE A 29 -1.00 -33.93 -10.79
N GLU A 30 -1.79 -34.21 -9.75
CA GLU A 30 -3.24 -34.27 -9.86
C GLU A 30 -3.83 -32.85 -9.91
N PRO A 31 -5.04 -32.70 -10.50
CA PRO A 31 -5.80 -31.47 -10.37
C PRO A 31 -5.98 -31.10 -8.89
N ARG A 32 -5.94 -29.80 -8.59
CA ARG A 32 -6.13 -29.32 -7.22
C ARG A 32 -7.49 -29.81 -6.70
N PRO A 33 -7.54 -30.49 -5.54
CA PRO A 33 -8.82 -30.87 -4.95
C PRO A 33 -9.63 -29.60 -4.66
N LYS A 34 -10.86 -29.53 -5.18
CA LYS A 34 -11.79 -28.43 -4.87
C LYS A 34 -12.21 -28.56 -3.41
N LYS A 35 -11.54 -27.84 -2.50
CA LYS A 35 -11.99 -27.71 -1.11
C LYS A 35 -12.96 -26.53 -1.00
N PHE A 36 -14.16 -26.78 -0.48
CA PHE A 36 -15.08 -25.75 -0.01
C PHE A 36 -14.76 -25.49 1.48
N GLY A 37 -14.27 -24.30 1.81
CA GLY A 37 -13.90 -23.94 3.19
C GLY A 37 -12.98 -22.72 3.22
N PRO A 38 -12.66 -22.18 4.42
CA PRO A 38 -11.69 -21.09 4.57
C PRO A 38 -10.35 -21.50 3.94
N ALA A 39 -9.64 -20.54 3.35
CA ALA A 39 -8.39 -20.78 2.63
C ALA A 39 -7.30 -21.35 3.56
N ASP A 40 -7.23 -22.67 3.69
CA ASP A 40 -6.12 -23.34 4.35
C ASP A 40 -4.84 -23.24 3.52
N LYS A 41 -3.71 -23.11 4.22
CA LYS A 41 -2.36 -22.99 3.63
C LYS A 41 -1.94 -24.20 2.79
N ASP A 42 -2.64 -25.33 2.90
CA ASP A 42 -2.28 -26.58 2.22
C ASP A 42 -2.89 -26.64 0.82
N THR A 43 -2.29 -25.86 -0.08
CA THR A 43 -2.65 -25.68 -1.49
C THR A 43 -1.74 -26.46 -2.44
N GLN A 44 -0.89 -27.35 -1.90
CA GLN A 44 0.03 -28.15 -2.68
C GLN A 44 -0.72 -29.21 -3.49
N ARG A 45 -0.37 -29.35 -4.76
CA ARG A 45 -1.01 -30.36 -5.63
C ARG A 45 -0.53 -31.77 -5.25
N PRO A 46 -1.38 -32.81 -5.22
CA PRO A 46 -0.89 -34.18 -5.04
C PRO A 46 0.05 -34.56 -6.19
N ILE A 47 1.20 -35.15 -5.88
CA ILE A 47 2.18 -35.59 -6.91
C ILE A 47 1.81 -37.00 -7.35
N ILE A 48 1.61 -37.21 -8.65
CA ILE A 48 1.35 -38.53 -9.25
C ILE A 48 2.67 -39.25 -9.46
N SER A 49 3.61 -38.58 -10.11
CA SER A 49 4.91 -39.15 -10.45
C SER A 49 5.98 -38.07 -10.62
N ILE A 50 7.23 -38.49 -10.50
CA ILE A 50 8.40 -37.67 -10.80
C ILE A 50 9.34 -38.48 -11.69
N THR A 51 9.74 -37.93 -12.83
CA THR A 51 10.70 -38.52 -13.76
C THR A 51 11.99 -37.72 -13.72
N GLU A 52 13.11 -38.39 -13.46
CA GLU A 52 14.44 -37.84 -13.64
C GLU A 52 15.10 -38.53 -14.82
N ARG A 53 15.64 -37.75 -15.76
CA ARG A 53 16.37 -38.28 -16.91
C ARG A 53 17.81 -37.78 -16.88
N TYR A 54 18.70 -38.68 -17.23
CA TYR A 54 20.14 -38.51 -17.13
C TYR A 54 20.79 -38.71 -18.50
N ASP A 55 21.86 -37.95 -18.74
CA ASP A 55 22.75 -38.12 -19.87
C ASP A 55 23.70 -39.29 -19.67
N ARG A 56 24.19 -39.85 -20.79
CA ARG A 56 25.06 -41.02 -20.79
C ARG A 56 26.38 -40.73 -20.08
N ASN A 57 26.68 -41.51 -19.04
CA ASN A 57 28.00 -41.54 -18.42
C ASN A 57 28.85 -42.65 -19.03
N LEU A 58 29.87 -42.27 -19.80
CA LEU A 58 30.75 -43.20 -20.50
C LEU A 58 31.71 -43.97 -19.57
N THR A 59 31.80 -43.61 -18.29
CA THR A 59 32.62 -44.35 -17.31
C THR A 59 31.93 -45.61 -16.79
N LEU A 60 30.61 -45.75 -17.01
CA LEU A 60 29.79 -46.89 -16.59
C LEU A 60 29.34 -47.73 -17.78
N SER A 61 29.07 -49.02 -17.53
CA SER A 61 28.43 -49.89 -18.52
C SER A 61 27.03 -49.37 -18.88
N ALA A 62 26.49 -49.74 -20.05
CA ALA A 62 25.15 -49.31 -20.43
C ALA A 62 24.09 -49.82 -19.44
N ASN A 63 24.27 -51.03 -18.92
CA ASN A 63 23.37 -51.69 -17.99
C ASN A 63 23.48 -51.21 -16.53
N ASP A 64 24.56 -50.49 -16.18
CA ASP A 64 24.73 -49.91 -14.83
C ASP A 64 24.43 -48.40 -14.79
N ASP A 65 24.33 -47.76 -15.95
CA ASP A 65 24.10 -46.33 -16.09
C ASP A 65 22.61 -46.03 -16.27
N VAL A 66 22.05 -45.27 -15.33
CA VAL A 66 20.62 -44.97 -15.31
C VAL A 66 20.35 -43.87 -16.33
N ARG A 67 19.46 -44.14 -17.29
CA ARG A 67 18.97 -43.14 -18.24
C ARG A 67 17.76 -42.40 -17.72
N GLU A 68 16.82 -43.14 -17.15
CA GLU A 68 15.56 -42.58 -16.66
C GLU A 68 15.15 -43.28 -15.37
N LEU A 69 14.75 -42.48 -14.38
CA LEU A 69 14.23 -42.93 -13.11
C LEU A 69 12.85 -42.31 -12.89
N LEU A 70 11.83 -43.17 -12.91
CA LEU A 70 10.45 -42.79 -12.65
C LEU A 70 10.05 -43.19 -11.24
N TYR A 71 9.77 -42.19 -10.41
CA TYR A 71 9.13 -42.32 -9.11
C TYR A 71 7.61 -42.25 -9.32
N ALA A 72 6.95 -43.39 -9.47
CA ALA A 72 5.49 -43.47 -9.57
C ALA A 72 4.86 -43.46 -8.18
N ILE A 73 4.82 -42.27 -7.57
CA ILE A 73 4.42 -42.05 -6.17
C ILE A 73 3.02 -42.59 -5.90
N LYS A 74 2.05 -42.29 -6.77
CA LYS A 74 0.66 -42.76 -6.62
C LYS A 74 0.53 -44.29 -6.70
N GLU A 75 1.37 -44.93 -7.51
CA GLU A 75 1.38 -46.38 -7.67
C GLU A 75 2.32 -47.10 -6.70
N ASN A 76 3.07 -46.35 -5.87
CA ASN A 76 4.09 -46.89 -4.98
C ASN A 76 5.15 -47.72 -5.74
N LYS A 77 5.59 -47.26 -6.90
CA LYS A 77 6.59 -47.98 -7.73
C LYS A 77 7.76 -47.09 -8.13
N PHE A 78 8.90 -47.73 -8.33
CA PHE A 78 10.08 -47.14 -8.98
C PHE A 78 10.31 -47.88 -10.29
N ILE A 79 10.50 -47.17 -11.38
CA ILE A 79 10.89 -47.76 -12.67
C ILE A 79 12.21 -47.14 -13.09
N ILE A 80 13.23 -47.99 -13.24
CA ILE A 80 14.56 -47.62 -13.69
C ILE A 80 14.71 -48.11 -15.12
N THR A 81 15.04 -47.20 -16.03
CA THR A 81 15.45 -47.53 -17.40
C THR A 81 16.91 -47.19 -17.54
N TYR A 82 17.73 -48.18 -17.91
CA TYR A 82 19.17 -47.98 -18.12
C TYR A 82 19.45 -47.45 -19.52
N HIS A 83 20.67 -46.96 -19.75
CA HIS A 83 21.10 -46.62 -21.10
C HIS A 83 21.13 -47.88 -21.98
N ARG A 84 20.71 -47.72 -23.25
CA ARG A 84 20.72 -48.81 -24.21
C ARG A 84 22.16 -49.08 -24.67
N ASP A 85 22.58 -50.33 -24.59
CA ASP A 85 23.85 -50.77 -25.18
C ASP A 85 23.77 -50.69 -26.72
N SER A 86 24.88 -50.36 -27.38
CA SER A 86 24.96 -50.40 -28.85
C SER A 86 24.63 -51.78 -29.43
N HIS A 87 24.91 -52.86 -28.70
CA HIS A 87 24.73 -54.25 -29.16
C HIS A 87 23.30 -54.78 -28.96
N HIS A 88 22.43 -54.03 -28.27
CA HIS A 88 21.05 -54.44 -27.99
C HIS A 88 20.02 -53.45 -28.55
N ILE A 89 18.87 -53.98 -28.98
CA ILE A 89 17.77 -53.21 -29.56
C ILE A 89 16.98 -52.47 -28.48
N THR A 90 16.84 -53.08 -27.30
CA THR A 90 16.06 -52.56 -26.16
C THR A 90 16.96 -52.24 -24.97
N PRO A 91 16.63 -51.23 -24.16
CA PRO A 91 17.31 -50.99 -22.89
C PRO A 91 16.83 -51.98 -21.82
N SER A 92 17.71 -52.31 -20.88
CA SER A 92 17.34 -53.04 -19.67
C SER A 92 16.50 -52.14 -18.76
N THR A 93 15.53 -52.72 -18.05
CA THR A 93 14.67 -52.01 -17.11
C THR A 93 14.51 -52.77 -15.80
N ARG A 94 14.25 -52.04 -14.72
CA ARG A 94 13.97 -52.61 -13.41
C ARG A 94 12.88 -51.86 -12.71
N THR A 95 11.90 -52.60 -12.23
CA THR A 95 10.79 -52.08 -11.43
C THR A 95 10.93 -52.56 -10.00
N PHE A 96 10.70 -51.66 -9.05
CA PHE A 96 10.55 -51.98 -7.64
C PHE A 96 9.18 -51.51 -7.16
N CYS A 97 8.48 -52.35 -6.39
CA CYS A 97 7.18 -52.06 -5.81
C CYS A 97 7.33 -51.85 -4.29
N LYS A 98 6.92 -50.70 -3.78
CA LYS A 98 6.83 -50.46 -2.33
C LYS A 98 5.58 -51.18 -1.79
N PRO A 99 5.69 -51.94 -0.69
CA PRO A 99 4.54 -52.51 -0.01
C PRO A 99 3.54 -51.44 0.44
N ALA A 100 2.25 -51.74 0.47
CA ALA A 100 1.21 -50.79 0.90
C ALA A 100 1.40 -50.28 2.34
N SER A 101 2.02 -51.09 3.21
CA SER A 101 2.34 -50.78 4.61
C SER A 101 3.66 -50.02 4.80
N TRP A 102 4.34 -49.61 3.71
CA TRP A 102 5.62 -48.89 3.77
C TRP A 102 5.58 -47.62 4.64
N ASN A 103 4.46 -46.91 4.69
CA ASN A 103 4.32 -45.67 5.47
C ASN A 103 4.17 -45.90 6.98
N ASP A 104 4.06 -47.16 7.44
CA ASP A 104 3.99 -47.47 8.87
C ASP A 104 5.40 -47.52 9.46
N LYS A 105 5.66 -46.69 10.48
CA LYS A 105 6.98 -46.57 11.13
C LYS A 105 7.43 -47.87 11.80
N ALA A 106 6.51 -48.80 12.07
CA ALA A 106 6.81 -50.12 12.62
C ALA A 106 7.10 -51.19 11.54
N PHE A 107 6.91 -50.87 10.25
CA PHE A 107 7.04 -51.83 9.17
C PHE A 107 8.50 -52.04 8.77
N THR A 108 8.96 -53.29 8.81
CA THR A 108 10.26 -53.69 8.26
C THR A 108 10.05 -54.35 6.90
N ILE A 109 10.73 -53.87 5.86
CA ILE A 109 10.67 -54.47 4.52
C ILE A 109 11.24 -55.89 4.61
N GLN A 110 10.37 -56.89 4.48
CA GLN A 110 10.77 -58.27 4.22
C GLN A 110 10.90 -58.45 2.71
N TRP A 111 12.06 -58.89 2.24
CA TRP A 111 12.31 -59.07 0.81
C TRP A 111 11.46 -60.21 0.25
N ASN A 112 10.63 -59.91 -0.75
CA ASN A 112 9.86 -60.87 -1.54
C ASN A 112 10.16 -60.67 -3.03
N GLU A 113 10.11 -61.74 -3.82
CA GLU A 113 10.37 -61.72 -5.26
C GLU A 113 9.33 -60.89 -6.03
N ASP A 114 8.10 -60.79 -5.51
CA ASP A 114 7.04 -59.92 -6.07
C ASP A 114 7.32 -58.41 -5.93
N LEU A 115 8.31 -58.01 -5.14
CA LEU A 115 8.68 -56.60 -4.94
C LEU A 115 9.54 -56.05 -6.07
N GLN A 116 9.99 -56.90 -7.00
CA GLN A 116 10.79 -56.49 -8.13
C GLN A 116 10.36 -57.17 -9.41
N ASP A 117 10.56 -56.47 -10.52
CA ASP A 117 10.52 -57.04 -11.86
C ASP A 117 11.73 -56.52 -12.64
N THR A 118 12.43 -57.38 -13.36
CA THR A 118 13.63 -56.99 -14.09
C THR A 118 13.57 -57.54 -15.51
N TYR A 119 13.64 -56.64 -16.47
CA TYR A 119 13.90 -56.96 -17.86
C TYR A 119 15.36 -56.66 -18.17
N GLN A 120 16.09 -57.67 -18.62
CA GLN A 120 17.49 -57.54 -18.99
C GLN A 120 17.65 -57.91 -20.46
N ALA A 121 18.22 -57.00 -21.25
CA ALA A 121 18.41 -57.22 -22.68
C ALA A 121 19.58 -58.17 -22.99
N ASP A 122 20.51 -58.30 -22.04
CA ASP A 122 21.69 -59.16 -22.12
C ASP A 122 21.48 -60.43 -21.28
N GLU A 123 21.48 -61.59 -21.95
CA GLU A 123 21.26 -62.89 -21.33
C GLU A 123 22.42 -63.31 -20.41
N GLU A 124 23.63 -62.79 -20.63
CA GLU A 124 24.82 -63.11 -19.82
C GLU A 124 24.98 -62.20 -18.60
N PHE A 125 24.11 -61.21 -18.44
CA PHE A 125 24.22 -60.23 -17.37
C PHE A 125 23.97 -60.87 -16.00
N LYS A 126 24.95 -60.70 -15.11
CA LYS A 126 24.89 -61.21 -13.75
C LYS A 126 23.75 -60.54 -12.97
N GLN A 127 22.78 -61.34 -12.56
CA GLN A 127 21.71 -60.86 -11.67
C GLN A 127 22.28 -60.31 -10.36
N MET A 128 21.73 -59.19 -9.91
CA MET A 128 22.13 -58.58 -8.65
C MET A 128 21.75 -59.48 -7.46
N SER A 129 22.59 -59.49 -6.43
CA SER A 129 22.28 -60.22 -5.20
C SER A 129 21.04 -59.64 -4.51
N LYS A 130 20.27 -60.50 -3.81
CA LYS A 130 19.11 -60.08 -3.00
C LYS A 130 19.48 -58.96 -2.00
N ARG A 131 20.70 -58.99 -1.47
CA ARG A 131 21.23 -57.95 -0.57
C ARG A 131 21.40 -56.60 -1.29
N ASP A 132 21.98 -56.60 -2.48
CA ASP A 132 22.25 -55.37 -3.23
C ASP A 132 20.94 -54.76 -3.76
N LEU A 133 19.99 -55.61 -4.13
CA LEU A 133 18.63 -55.22 -4.48
C LEU A 133 17.92 -54.52 -3.34
N TYR A 134 17.99 -55.08 -2.13
CA TYR A 134 17.44 -54.48 -0.93
C TYR A 134 18.04 -53.10 -0.65
N TYR A 135 19.38 -52.96 -0.69
CA TYR A 135 20.02 -51.65 -0.50
C TYR A 135 19.66 -50.66 -1.61
N LYS A 136 19.54 -51.12 -2.86
CA LYS A 136 19.12 -50.26 -3.97
C LYS A 136 17.69 -49.75 -3.75
N MET A 137 16.78 -50.59 -3.27
CA MET A 137 15.43 -50.19 -2.92
C MET A 137 15.40 -49.14 -1.79
N ILE A 138 16.15 -49.35 -0.69
CA ILE A 138 16.24 -48.36 0.40
C ILE A 138 16.77 -47.02 -0.14
N LYS A 139 17.81 -47.05 -0.96
CA LYS A 139 18.38 -45.84 -1.55
C LYS A 139 17.37 -45.10 -2.43
N LEU A 140 16.56 -45.82 -3.21
CA LEU A 140 15.51 -45.21 -4.05
C LEU A 140 14.44 -44.51 -3.20
N ILE A 141 14.08 -45.10 -2.06
CA ILE A 141 13.14 -44.51 -1.11
C ILE A 141 13.70 -43.20 -0.53
N GLU A 142 14.94 -43.22 -0.05
CA GLU A 142 15.60 -42.01 0.46
C GLU A 142 15.67 -40.92 -0.62
N GLN A 143 16.01 -41.30 -1.84
CA GLN A 143 16.03 -40.39 -2.99
C GLN A 143 14.65 -39.85 -3.34
N GLU A 144 13.59 -40.66 -3.26
CA GLU A 144 12.21 -40.22 -3.49
C GLU A 144 11.83 -39.09 -2.53
N GLU A 145 12.11 -39.25 -1.23
CA GLU A 145 11.83 -38.20 -0.24
C GLU A 145 12.54 -36.88 -0.58
N GLU A 146 13.82 -36.96 -0.96
CA GLU A 146 14.61 -35.78 -1.33
C GLU A 146 14.12 -35.14 -2.63
N VAL A 147 13.74 -35.94 -3.62
CA VAL A 147 13.21 -35.45 -4.90
C VAL A 147 11.84 -34.80 -4.71
N ILE A 148 10.97 -35.37 -3.87
CA ILE A 148 9.70 -34.76 -3.47
C ILE A 148 9.95 -33.40 -2.82
N LYS A 149 10.85 -33.32 -1.82
CA LYS A 149 11.19 -32.03 -1.17
C LYS A 149 11.66 -30.99 -2.16
N ARG A 150 12.50 -31.37 -3.14
CA ARG A 150 12.97 -30.46 -4.20
C ARG A 150 11.84 -29.98 -5.10
N VAL A 151 10.94 -30.87 -5.52
CA VAL A 151 9.76 -30.52 -6.33
C VAL A 151 8.83 -29.58 -5.57
N ARG A 152 8.61 -29.82 -4.27
CA ARG A 152 7.82 -28.91 -3.41
C ARG A 152 8.43 -27.53 -3.31
N LYS A 153 9.74 -27.45 -3.07
CA LYS A 153 10.46 -26.17 -3.04
C LYS A 153 10.33 -25.41 -4.36
N ALA A 154 10.44 -26.11 -5.48
CA ALA A 154 10.29 -25.54 -6.82
C ALA A 154 8.85 -25.04 -7.08
N GLU A 155 7.84 -25.79 -6.64
CA GLU A 155 6.43 -25.40 -6.72
C GLU A 155 6.14 -24.14 -5.88
N ASP A 156 6.65 -24.08 -4.65
CA ASP A 156 6.47 -22.92 -3.77
C ASP A 156 7.18 -21.67 -4.32
N GLU A 157 8.42 -21.81 -4.82
CA GLU A 157 9.14 -20.72 -5.47
C GLU A 157 8.38 -20.14 -6.67
N THR A 158 7.80 -21.02 -7.50
CA THR A 158 7.06 -20.58 -8.70
C THR A 158 5.76 -19.88 -8.32
N ARG A 159 5.08 -20.36 -7.27
CA ARG A 159 3.90 -19.71 -6.69
C ARG A 159 4.22 -18.31 -6.15
N ASP A 160 5.32 -18.18 -5.42
CA ASP A 160 5.76 -16.90 -4.86
C ASP A 160 6.10 -15.89 -5.97
N LEU A 161 6.78 -16.33 -7.03
CA LEU A 161 7.06 -15.50 -8.21
C LEU A 161 5.77 -15.03 -8.91
N GLN A 162 4.80 -15.93 -9.10
CA GLN A 162 3.51 -15.57 -9.68
C GLN A 162 2.76 -14.58 -8.79
N SER A 163 2.74 -14.78 -7.48
CA SER A 163 2.08 -13.89 -6.54
C SER A 163 2.71 -12.49 -6.52
N ARG A 164 4.05 -12.40 -6.56
CA ARG A 164 4.76 -11.12 -6.67
C ARG A 164 4.44 -10.40 -7.98
N ARG A 165 4.48 -11.10 -9.11
CA ARG A 165 4.11 -10.53 -10.42
C ARG A 165 2.68 -10.00 -10.45
N GLN A 166 1.73 -10.74 -9.85
CA GLN A 166 0.35 -10.27 -9.74
C GLN A 166 0.25 -9.01 -8.88
N GLN A 167 1.00 -8.91 -7.78
CA GLN A 167 1.04 -7.70 -6.96
C GLN A 167 1.65 -6.53 -7.74
N GLU A 168 2.75 -6.75 -8.46
CA GLU A 168 3.39 -5.74 -9.32
C GLU A 168 2.44 -5.27 -10.44
N GLU A 169 1.69 -6.18 -11.07
CA GLU A 169 0.68 -5.85 -12.08
C GLU A 169 -0.50 -5.04 -11.50
N LEU A 170 -0.94 -5.38 -10.28
CA LEU A 170 -1.99 -4.63 -9.57
C LEU A 170 -1.51 -3.25 -9.12
N SER A 171 -0.23 -3.12 -8.76
CA SER A 171 0.42 -1.87 -8.32
C SER A 171 1.32 -1.28 -9.40
N SER A 172 0.95 -1.44 -10.66
CA SER A 172 1.71 -0.88 -11.80
C SER A 172 1.55 0.64 -11.84
N ASP A 173 2.31 1.32 -11.00
CA ASP A 173 2.40 2.77 -10.99
C ASP A 173 3.43 3.23 -12.02
N LEU A 174 3.04 4.17 -12.88
CA LEU A 174 3.98 4.87 -13.75
C LEU A 174 4.81 5.82 -12.89
N GLU A 175 6.14 5.71 -12.96
CA GLU A 175 7.03 6.73 -12.41
C GLU A 175 6.88 8.02 -13.21
N ILE A 176 6.03 8.92 -12.73
CA ILE A 176 5.82 10.23 -13.31
C ILE A 176 7.04 11.09 -12.99
N SER A 177 7.70 11.58 -14.04
CA SER A 177 8.85 12.48 -13.90
C SER A 177 8.51 13.69 -13.04
N VAL A 178 9.45 14.10 -12.19
CA VAL A 178 9.32 15.30 -11.34
C VAL A 178 9.05 16.55 -12.19
N TYR A 179 9.52 16.55 -13.45
CA TYR A 179 9.37 17.64 -14.40
C TYR A 179 8.05 17.61 -15.20
N ASP A 180 7.25 16.54 -15.09
CA ASP A 180 5.95 16.45 -15.75
C ASP A 180 4.89 17.17 -14.89
N ILE A 181 4.65 18.43 -15.23
CA ILE A 181 3.78 19.34 -14.48
C ILE A 181 2.29 18.92 -14.59
N ASP A 182 1.91 18.20 -15.64
CA ASP A 182 0.52 17.84 -15.90
C ASP A 182 0.12 16.53 -15.21
N ARG A 183 1.07 15.64 -14.93
CA ARG A 183 0.81 14.37 -14.24
C ARG A 183 1.23 14.39 -12.77
N ASN A 184 2.12 15.29 -12.36
CA ASN A 184 2.60 15.37 -10.98
C ASN A 184 1.70 16.27 -10.11
N ASP A 185 0.73 15.65 -9.42
CA ASP A 185 -0.21 16.35 -8.54
C ASP A 185 0.47 17.11 -7.39
N LYS A 186 1.61 16.63 -6.87
CA LYS A 186 2.35 17.33 -5.82
C LYS A 186 2.89 18.67 -6.33
N SER A 187 3.42 18.70 -7.55
CA SER A 187 3.89 19.92 -8.21
C SER A 187 2.74 20.89 -8.49
N LYS A 188 1.57 20.40 -8.88
CA LYS A 188 0.36 21.24 -9.05
C LYS A 188 -0.09 21.88 -7.74
N ILE A 189 -0.17 21.09 -6.67
CA ILE A 189 -0.56 21.57 -5.33
C ILE A 189 0.40 22.66 -4.85
N TYR A 190 1.70 22.42 -4.96
CA TYR A 190 2.72 23.38 -4.51
C TYR A 190 2.63 24.72 -5.26
N ARG A 191 2.45 24.67 -6.60
CA ARG A 191 2.29 25.88 -7.41
C ARG A 191 1.03 26.65 -7.04
N LYS A 192 -0.09 25.95 -6.81
CA LYS A 192 -1.36 26.57 -6.39
C LYS A 192 -1.22 27.27 -5.04
N LEU A 193 -0.49 26.68 -4.09
CA LEU A 193 -0.20 27.29 -2.79
C LEU A 193 0.66 28.56 -2.91
N LEU A 194 1.68 28.54 -3.76
CA LEU A 194 2.50 29.73 -4.04
C LEU A 194 1.67 30.86 -4.63
N GLN A 195 0.79 30.54 -5.59
CA GLN A 195 -0.10 31.53 -6.20
C GLN A 195 -1.07 32.14 -5.18
N GLN A 196 -1.67 31.32 -4.31
CA GLN A 196 -2.54 31.82 -3.25
C GLN A 196 -1.83 32.75 -2.28
N LYS A 197 -0.59 32.42 -1.88
CA LYS A 197 0.21 33.32 -1.02
C LYS A 197 0.51 34.65 -1.70
N ALA A 198 0.89 34.62 -2.97
CA ALA A 198 1.15 35.83 -3.74
C ALA A 198 -0.11 36.71 -3.87
N ASP A 199 -1.27 36.10 -4.12
CA ASP A 199 -2.55 36.83 -4.18
C ASP A 199 -2.95 37.41 -2.82
N GLU A 200 -2.71 36.69 -1.72
CA GLU A 200 -2.99 37.19 -0.36
C GLU A 200 -2.09 38.37 0.01
N GLU A 201 -0.79 38.29 -0.30
CA GLU A 201 0.14 39.41 -0.13
C GLU A 201 -0.26 40.62 -0.98
N LYS A 202 -0.67 40.40 -2.22
CA LYS A 202 -1.16 41.47 -3.10
C LYS A 202 -2.40 42.14 -2.51
N ARG A 203 -3.39 41.36 -2.05
CA ARG A 203 -4.58 41.91 -1.36
C ARG A 203 -4.20 42.68 -0.09
N LYS A 204 -3.24 42.19 0.70
CA LYS A 204 -2.76 42.89 1.89
C LYS A 204 -2.15 44.26 1.55
N LYS A 205 -1.40 44.35 0.45
CA LYS A 205 -0.86 45.63 -0.06
C LYS A 205 -1.97 46.57 -0.53
N GLU A 206 -2.91 46.07 -1.34
CA GLU A 206 -4.06 46.85 -1.83
C GLU A 206 -4.93 47.41 -0.68
N ILE A 207 -5.12 46.65 0.40
CA ILE A 207 -5.83 47.12 1.61
C ILE A 207 -5.01 48.18 2.37
N HIS A 208 -3.67 48.09 2.33
CA HIS A 208 -2.79 49.03 3.02
C HIS A 208 -2.69 50.40 2.33
N ASP A 209 -2.92 50.44 1.01
CA ASP A 209 -2.81 51.65 0.16
C ASP A 209 -4.07 52.53 0.16
N VAL A 210 -5.11 52.19 0.93
CA VAL A 210 -6.30 53.04 1.07
C VAL A 210 -5.96 54.26 1.93
N ASP A 211 -6.04 55.46 1.34
CA ASP A 211 -5.77 56.72 2.04
C ASP A 211 -6.74 56.91 3.22
N TYR A 212 -6.18 56.86 4.43
CA TYR A 212 -6.89 56.95 5.68
C TYR A 212 -7.41 58.37 5.99
N LEU A 213 -6.90 59.41 5.32
CA LEU A 213 -7.26 60.81 5.55
C LEU A 213 -8.20 61.38 4.48
N ALA A 214 -8.28 60.75 3.30
CA ALA A 214 -9.08 61.21 2.16
C ALA A 214 -10.57 61.53 2.47
N PRO A 215 -11.33 60.71 3.24
CA PRO A 215 -12.73 61.01 3.56
C PRO A 215 -12.89 62.28 4.40
N PHE A 216 -11.92 62.55 5.27
CA PHE A 216 -11.94 63.71 6.17
C PHE A 216 -11.49 64.99 5.45
N LEU A 217 -10.52 64.89 4.53
CA LEU A 217 -10.12 66.01 3.66
C LEU A 217 -11.25 66.41 2.71
N ALA A 218 -11.94 65.43 2.13
CA ALA A 218 -13.07 65.68 1.24
C ALA A 218 -14.22 66.41 1.95
N ALA A 219 -14.47 66.11 3.23
CA ALA A 219 -15.49 66.78 4.04
C ALA A 219 -15.21 68.28 4.30
N ILE A 220 -13.94 68.71 4.22
CA ILE A 220 -13.51 70.11 4.37
C ILE A 220 -13.28 70.79 3.00
N GLY A 221 -13.54 70.07 1.90
CA GLY A 221 -13.41 70.61 0.54
C GLY A 221 -12.00 70.53 -0.05
N ASN A 222 -11.15 69.62 0.45
CA ASN A 222 -9.78 69.39 -0.03
C ASN A 222 -8.92 70.66 -0.14
N PRO A 223 -8.74 71.42 0.95
CA PRO A 223 -7.90 72.62 0.92
C PRO A 223 -6.44 72.25 0.63
N VAL A 224 -5.78 73.05 -0.22
CA VAL A 224 -4.36 72.86 -0.60
C VAL A 224 -3.42 73.01 0.61
N ARG A 225 -3.84 73.76 1.65
CA ARG A 225 -3.12 73.93 2.92
C ARG A 225 -4.12 73.91 4.08
N ILE A 226 -3.71 73.33 5.21
CA ILE A 226 -4.55 73.12 6.39
C ILE A 226 -3.97 73.94 7.55
N ASN A 227 -4.80 74.71 8.24
CA ASN A 227 -4.38 75.45 9.45
C ASN A 227 -4.22 74.49 10.65
N VAL A 228 -3.42 74.85 11.64
CA VAL A 228 -3.15 74.07 12.86
C VAL A 228 -4.43 73.60 13.55
N GLN A 229 -5.44 74.47 13.65
CA GLN A 229 -6.74 74.11 14.23
C GLN A 229 -7.50 73.08 13.38
N GLN A 230 -7.47 73.21 12.05
CA GLN A 230 -8.12 72.27 11.13
C GLN A 230 -7.40 70.92 11.12
N ALA A 231 -6.06 70.91 11.21
CA ALA A 231 -5.26 69.69 11.31
C ALA A 231 -5.56 68.94 12.62
N GLN A 232 -5.69 69.66 13.75
CA GLN A 232 -6.08 69.07 15.01
C GLN A 232 -7.52 68.52 14.98
N GLN A 233 -8.46 69.23 14.35
CA GLN A 233 -9.84 68.75 14.16
C GLN A 233 -9.90 67.49 13.29
N LEU A 234 -9.15 67.43 12.19
CA LEU A 234 -9.05 66.26 11.32
C LEU A 234 -8.49 65.05 12.05
N ARG A 235 -7.43 65.25 12.87
CA ARG A 235 -6.85 64.19 13.69
C ARG A 235 -7.85 63.62 14.68
N VAL A 236 -8.56 64.49 15.41
CA VAL A 236 -9.57 64.07 16.38
C VAL A 236 -10.75 63.37 15.68
N ALA A 237 -11.19 63.89 14.53
CA ALA A 237 -12.27 63.28 13.74
C ALA A 237 -11.90 61.88 13.23
N ALA A 238 -10.69 61.70 12.70
CA ALA A 238 -10.20 60.40 12.22
C ALA A 238 -10.06 59.38 13.36
N GLN A 239 -9.51 59.80 14.50
CA GLN A 239 -9.40 58.95 15.69
C GLN A 239 -10.77 58.55 16.27
N ARG A 240 -11.71 59.50 16.32
CA ARG A 240 -13.07 59.26 16.82
C ARG A 240 -13.82 58.30 15.91
N ASP A 241 -13.79 58.54 14.60
CA ASP A 241 -14.47 57.67 13.64
C ASP A 241 -13.89 56.25 13.63
N PHE A 242 -12.57 56.09 13.79
CA PHE A 242 -11.97 54.76 13.97
C PHE A 242 -12.49 54.07 15.23
N LYS A 243 -12.50 54.77 16.39
CA LYS A 243 -13.06 54.23 17.64
C LYS A 243 -14.53 53.82 17.47
N ASP A 244 -15.35 54.69 16.88
CA ASP A 244 -16.78 54.43 16.68
C ASP A 244 -17.02 53.25 15.73
N ARG A 245 -16.21 53.10 14.68
CA ARG A 245 -16.27 51.93 13.77
C ARG A 245 -15.82 50.65 14.47
N SER A 246 -14.75 50.70 15.26
CA SER A 246 -14.27 49.55 16.05
C SER A 246 -15.30 49.11 17.09
N ILE A 247 -15.92 50.04 17.81
CA ILE A 247 -16.98 49.76 18.79
C ILE A 247 -18.20 49.16 18.09
N ARG A 248 -18.68 49.78 17.01
CA ARG A 248 -19.83 49.25 16.23
C ARG A 248 -19.58 47.82 15.76
N LYS A 249 -18.38 47.53 15.27
CA LYS A 249 -18.00 46.20 14.81
C LYS A 249 -17.95 45.17 15.95
N ALA A 250 -17.39 45.56 17.11
CA ALA A 250 -17.39 44.71 18.30
C ALA A 250 -18.82 44.43 18.79
N ASN A 251 -19.68 45.44 18.84
CA ASN A 251 -21.08 45.31 19.23
C ASN A 251 -21.86 44.41 18.27
N LEU A 252 -21.60 44.49 16.96
CA LEU A 252 -22.20 43.58 15.98
C LEU A 252 -21.77 42.12 16.19
N MET A 253 -20.48 41.88 16.49
CA MET A 253 -19.97 40.54 16.81
C MET A 253 -20.59 40.00 18.11
N GLN A 254 -20.67 40.85 19.13
CA GLN A 254 -21.29 40.53 20.42
C GLN A 254 -22.78 40.20 20.27
N ALA A 255 -23.54 41.02 19.53
CA ALA A 255 -24.96 40.78 19.27
C ALA A 255 -25.21 39.46 18.53
N ARG A 256 -24.32 39.09 17.59
CA ARG A 256 -24.40 37.79 16.92
C ARG A 256 -24.10 36.62 17.87
N PHE A 257 -23.09 36.79 18.72
CA PHE A 257 -22.77 35.79 19.75
C PHE A 257 -23.94 35.57 20.71
N GLU A 258 -24.56 36.65 21.19
CA GLU A 258 -25.75 36.60 22.04
C GLU A 258 -26.95 35.97 21.33
N SER A 259 -27.18 36.30 20.05
CA SER A 259 -28.23 35.67 19.25
C SER A 259 -28.03 34.15 19.14
N GLU A 260 -26.81 33.69 18.85
CA GLU A 260 -26.51 32.26 18.73
C GLU A 260 -26.65 31.54 20.09
N ILE A 261 -26.34 32.20 21.21
CA ILE A 261 -26.61 31.68 22.57
C ILE A 261 -28.11 31.53 22.80
N GLN A 262 -28.92 32.55 22.45
CA GLN A 262 -30.36 32.52 22.64
C GLN A 262 -31.01 31.40 21.81
N GLU A 263 -30.58 31.22 20.56
CA GLU A 263 -31.03 30.10 19.73
C GLU A 263 -30.68 28.74 20.33
N LEU A 264 -29.46 28.59 20.86
CA LEU A 264 -29.03 27.35 21.51
C LEU A 264 -29.86 27.05 22.77
N ILE A 265 -30.12 28.06 23.61
CA ILE A 265 -30.95 27.92 24.81
C ILE A 265 -32.39 27.54 24.41
N SER A 266 -32.96 28.20 23.40
CA SER A 266 -34.30 27.90 22.91
C SER A 266 -34.41 26.45 22.41
N LYS A 267 -33.43 25.97 21.64
CA LYS A 267 -33.35 24.58 21.19
C LYS A 267 -33.17 23.59 22.33
N GLN A 268 -32.36 23.92 23.35
CA GLN A 268 -32.21 23.10 24.55
C GLN A 268 -33.52 22.97 25.34
N GLN A 269 -34.24 24.08 25.53
CA GLN A 269 -35.56 24.07 26.20
C GLN A 269 -36.61 23.30 25.40
N TRP A 270 -36.58 23.41 24.07
CA TRP A 270 -37.45 22.61 23.20
C TRP A 270 -37.17 21.12 23.35
N TYR A 271 -35.89 20.72 23.33
CA TYR A 271 -35.47 19.34 23.50
C TYR A 271 -35.92 18.75 24.85
N GLN A 272 -35.72 19.48 25.95
CA GLN A 272 -36.18 19.06 27.29
C GLN A 272 -37.68 18.76 27.36
N LYS A 273 -38.51 19.48 26.61
CA LYS A 273 -39.97 19.28 26.59
C LYS A 273 -40.40 18.09 25.71
N HIS A 274 -39.65 17.77 24.67
CA HIS A 274 -40.03 16.75 23.67
C HIS A 274 -39.26 15.43 23.84
N GLN A 275 -38.33 15.35 24.79
CA GLN A 275 -37.41 14.21 25.00
C GLN A 275 -38.10 12.84 25.13
N ILE A 276 -39.31 12.77 25.69
CA ILE A 276 -40.03 11.51 25.96
C ILE A 276 -40.59 10.86 24.67
N GLY A 277 -40.67 11.60 23.55
CA GLY A 277 -41.25 11.13 22.29
C GLY A 277 -40.31 11.12 21.08
N MET A 278 -38.99 11.28 21.27
CA MET A 278 -38.02 11.45 20.17
C MET A 278 -37.48 10.10 19.67
N SER A 279 -37.29 9.98 18.36
CA SER A 279 -36.58 8.86 17.74
C SER A 279 -35.07 9.00 17.91
N LYS A 280 -34.32 7.88 17.76
CA LYS A 280 -32.84 7.90 17.72
C LYS A 280 -32.29 8.79 16.61
N GLU A 281 -33.00 8.93 15.50
CA GLU A 281 -32.61 9.83 14.41
C GLU A 281 -32.74 11.30 14.81
N ASP A 282 -33.78 11.64 15.56
CA ASP A 282 -34.01 13.01 16.05
C ASP A 282 -33.00 13.39 17.15
N GLU A 283 -32.56 12.43 17.97
CA GLU A 283 -31.48 12.63 18.95
C GLU A 283 -30.13 12.95 18.28
N LEU A 284 -29.80 12.23 17.19
CA LEU A 284 -28.57 12.47 16.42
C LEU A 284 -28.58 13.85 15.74
N GLU A 285 -29.72 14.24 15.17
CA GLU A 285 -29.87 15.55 14.53
C GLU A 285 -29.75 16.69 15.54
N TYR A 286 -30.32 16.54 16.74
CA TYR A 286 -30.13 17.49 17.83
C TYR A 286 -28.67 17.60 18.27
N GLN A 287 -27.96 16.48 18.42
CA GLN A 287 -26.53 16.48 18.75
C GLN A 287 -25.71 17.22 17.70
N ARG A 288 -26.00 17.00 16.40
CA ARG A 288 -25.34 17.71 15.29
C ARG A 288 -25.57 19.21 15.37
N LEU A 289 -26.82 19.64 15.60
CA LEU A 289 -27.16 21.06 15.75
C LEU A 289 -26.46 21.70 16.96
N CYS A 290 -26.35 21.00 18.09
CA CYS A 290 -25.61 21.47 19.25
C CYS A 290 -24.11 21.63 18.97
N GLN A 291 -23.49 20.65 18.30
CA GLN A 291 -22.09 20.72 17.92
C GLN A 291 -21.82 21.87 16.94
N GLU A 292 -22.70 22.07 15.96
CA GLU A 292 -22.57 23.16 15.00
C GLU A 292 -22.72 24.54 15.68
N ALA A 293 -23.69 24.70 16.58
CA ALA A 293 -23.88 25.93 17.35
C ALA A 293 -22.68 26.22 18.26
N GLN A 294 -22.13 25.22 18.93
CA GLN A 294 -20.91 25.35 19.75
C GLN A 294 -19.70 25.80 18.91
N PHE A 295 -19.53 25.24 17.71
CA PHE A 295 -18.47 25.63 16.79
C PHE A 295 -18.60 27.09 16.35
N ARG A 296 -19.82 27.53 16.00
CA ARG A 296 -20.09 28.93 15.64
C ARG A 296 -19.84 29.89 16.80
N LEU A 297 -20.27 29.53 18.01
CA LEU A 297 -20.00 30.31 19.23
C LEU A 297 -18.50 30.47 19.47
N HIS A 298 -17.72 29.40 19.36
CA HIS A 298 -16.27 29.44 19.53
C HIS A 298 -15.60 30.37 18.51
N ILE A 299 -15.99 30.28 17.23
CA ILE A 299 -15.48 31.19 16.18
C ILE A 299 -15.83 32.64 16.49
N LEU A 300 -17.05 32.93 16.94
CA LEU A 300 -17.48 34.29 17.26
C LEU A 300 -16.71 34.85 18.47
N GLU A 301 -16.47 34.04 19.49
CA GLU A 301 -15.67 34.39 20.66
C GLU A 301 -14.21 34.69 20.26
N GLU A 302 -13.58 33.81 19.48
CA GLU A 302 -12.21 33.99 19.02
C GLU A 302 -12.08 35.25 18.13
N ARG A 303 -13.06 35.47 17.23
CA ARG A 303 -13.12 36.68 16.40
C ARG A 303 -13.25 37.94 17.24
N LEU A 304 -14.08 37.93 18.28
CA LEU A 304 -14.26 39.07 19.17
C LEU A 304 -12.97 39.35 19.96
N LYS A 305 -12.33 38.32 20.50
CA LYS A 305 -11.04 38.42 21.21
C LYS A 305 -9.96 39.02 20.30
N ARG A 306 -9.78 38.43 19.11
CA ARG A 306 -8.82 38.91 18.12
C ARG A 306 -9.14 40.32 17.63
N HIS A 307 -10.41 40.68 17.50
CA HIS A 307 -10.81 42.03 17.13
C HIS A 307 -10.43 43.05 18.22
N LYS A 308 -10.60 42.71 19.50
CA LYS A 308 -10.18 43.58 20.62
C LYS A 308 -8.66 43.79 20.62
N GLU A 309 -7.88 42.73 20.44
CA GLU A 309 -6.41 42.79 20.36
C GLU A 309 -5.93 43.60 19.15
N LEU A 310 -6.45 43.34 17.95
CA LEU A 310 -6.04 44.07 16.75
C LEU A 310 -6.55 45.51 16.71
N ALA A 311 -7.67 45.82 17.36
CA ALA A 311 -8.21 47.17 17.40
C ALA A 311 -7.29 48.12 18.19
N THR A 312 -6.69 47.66 19.28
CA THR A 312 -5.72 48.48 20.04
C THR A 312 -4.46 48.72 19.24
N GLU A 313 -3.91 47.68 18.59
CA GLU A 313 -2.73 47.79 17.73
C GLU A 313 -2.97 48.75 16.56
N LYS A 314 -4.09 48.58 15.84
CA LYS A 314 -4.45 49.45 14.71
C LYS A 314 -4.73 50.89 15.13
N TYR A 315 -5.26 51.11 16.32
CA TYR A 315 -5.44 52.46 16.86
C TYR A 315 -4.08 53.15 17.08
N MET A 316 -3.11 52.45 17.67
CA MET A 316 -1.74 52.98 17.83
C MET A 316 -1.07 53.24 16.49
N GLN A 317 -1.23 52.34 15.52
CA GLN A 317 -0.69 52.54 14.17
C GLN A 317 -1.32 53.76 13.48
N LEU A 318 -2.63 53.98 13.63
CA LEU A 318 -3.30 55.17 13.10
C LEU A 318 -2.80 56.45 13.77
N GLU A 319 -2.58 56.42 15.08
CA GLU A 319 -2.04 57.56 15.83
C GLU A 319 -0.63 57.93 15.37
N ASN A 320 0.25 56.93 15.19
CA ASN A 320 1.59 57.14 14.64
C ASN A 320 1.52 57.69 13.21
N LYS A 321 0.67 57.13 12.36
CA LYS A 321 0.46 57.63 10.98
C LYS A 321 -0.03 59.08 10.96
N LEU A 322 -1.00 59.44 11.79
CA LEU A 322 -1.52 60.81 11.91
C LEU A 322 -0.49 61.78 12.51
N ASN A 323 0.40 61.30 13.37
CA ASN A 323 1.53 62.07 13.89
C ASN A 323 2.58 62.33 12.81
N ASP A 324 2.81 61.35 11.93
CA ASP A 324 3.88 61.38 10.94
C ASP A 324 3.48 61.95 9.57
N ASP A 325 2.18 62.04 9.27
CA ASP A 325 1.67 62.53 7.98
C ASP A 325 2.09 63.99 7.72
N SER A 326 2.79 64.20 6.61
CA SER A 326 3.26 65.53 6.19
C SER A 326 2.10 66.51 5.93
N ARG A 327 0.92 66.02 5.54
CA ARG A 327 -0.29 66.82 5.30
C ARG A 327 -0.86 67.45 6.58
N LEU A 328 -0.50 66.91 7.74
CA LEU A 328 -0.96 67.36 9.05
C LEU A 328 0.15 68.08 9.85
N LYS A 329 1.39 68.13 9.33
CA LYS A 329 2.57 68.69 10.00
C LYS A 329 2.85 70.17 9.70
N GLU A 330 2.18 70.82 8.75
CA GLU A 330 2.52 72.21 8.40
C GLU A 330 2.19 73.21 9.54
N PRO A 331 3.20 73.86 10.16
CA PRO A 331 2.99 74.95 11.09
C PRO A 331 2.99 76.27 10.32
N TYR A 332 1.84 76.93 10.22
CA TYR A 332 1.82 78.34 9.85
C TYR A 332 1.66 79.17 11.13
N THR A 333 2.79 79.61 11.69
CA THR A 333 2.82 80.73 12.62
C THR A 333 2.51 81.99 11.82
N ILE A 334 1.33 82.56 12.02
CA ILE A 334 0.97 83.87 11.48
C ILE A 334 2.00 84.88 12.02
N ARG A 335 2.70 85.58 11.11
CA ARG A 335 3.28 86.90 11.41
C ARG A 335 2.33 87.97 10.89
#